data_AF-A0A2V6QGN4-F1
#
_entry.id   AF-A0A2V6QGN4-F1
#
_cell.length_a   1.000
_cell.length_b   1.000
_cell.length_c   1.000
_cell.angle_alpha   90.00
_cell.angle_beta   90.00
_cell.angle_gamma   90.00
#
_symmetry.space_group_name_H-M   'P 1'
#
loop_
_entity.id
_entity.type
_entity.pdbx_description
1 polymer ?
#
loop_
_entity_poly.entity_id
_entity_poly.type
_entity_poly.pdbx_seq_one_letter_code
_entity_poly.pdbx_strand_id
1 'polypeptide(L)'
;MGRPSDLEAAWNRLTTDFPDDALTRRMALERASAAFKRKSWKSAVAYATQAAKSDDDVVRSEAWLVVGESELKQKRQKPAIKAFEAVDAVAEVEAGVRFRALAGRGLAHEELQAWDAALADYEAVAKGSSDSTLRDWARERASAVKARLNKPASGTTPAPSRLSALGSELAALSVVMLTVADPVGSRLVRSLRQLS
;
A
#
# COMPACT_ATOMS: atom_id res chain seq x y z
N MET A 1 -21.64 -4.19 -21.61
CA MET A 1 -20.51 -3.29 -21.29
C MET A 1 -21.10 -2.01 -20.69
N GLY A 2 -21.10 -1.87 -19.35
CA GLY A 2 -21.63 -0.67 -18.69
C GLY A 2 -20.75 0.54 -19.00
N ARG A 3 -21.36 1.70 -19.30
CA ARG A 3 -20.58 2.91 -19.61
C ARG A 3 -19.92 3.43 -18.33
N PRO A 4 -18.75 4.08 -18.41
CA PRO A 4 -18.10 4.70 -17.24
C PRO A 4 -19.05 5.60 -16.43
N SER A 5 -19.95 6.32 -17.11
CA SER A 5 -20.99 7.15 -16.49
C SER A 5 -22.02 6.36 -15.67
N ASP A 6 -22.36 5.13 -16.10
CA ASP A 6 -23.33 4.28 -15.39
C ASP A 6 -22.72 3.76 -14.07
N LEU A 7 -21.41 3.52 -14.05
CA LEU A 7 -20.65 3.10 -12.86
C LEU A 7 -20.48 4.22 -11.84
N GLU A 8 -20.35 5.47 -12.28
CA GLU A 8 -20.33 6.64 -11.39
C GLU A 8 -21.72 6.94 -10.82
N ALA A 9 -22.77 6.83 -11.62
CA ALA A 9 -24.14 6.99 -11.13
C ALA A 9 -24.50 5.89 -10.10
N ALA A 10 -24.12 4.64 -10.36
CA ALA A 10 -24.32 3.54 -9.42
C ALA A 10 -23.52 3.74 -8.13
N TRP A 11 -22.30 4.27 -8.22
CA TRP A 11 -21.51 4.64 -7.05
C TRP A 11 -22.19 5.69 -6.19
N ASN A 12 -22.63 6.78 -6.81
CA ASN A 12 -23.22 7.91 -6.09
C ASN A 12 -24.50 7.51 -5.36
N ARG A 13 -25.33 6.64 -5.96
CA ARG A 13 -26.49 6.07 -5.28
C ARG A 13 -26.07 5.20 -4.10
N LEU A 14 -25.11 4.29 -4.30
CA LEU A 14 -24.64 3.40 -3.24
C LEU A 14 -24.11 4.17 -2.02
N THR A 15 -23.31 5.22 -2.25
CA THR A 15 -22.73 6.01 -1.15
C THR A 15 -23.70 6.99 -0.52
N THR A 16 -24.79 7.36 -1.20
CA THR A 16 -25.85 8.22 -0.66
C THR A 16 -26.87 7.41 0.13
N ASP A 17 -27.34 6.31 -0.44
CA ASP A 17 -28.43 5.51 0.09
C ASP A 17 -27.94 4.55 1.18
N PHE A 18 -26.70 4.07 1.07
CA PHE A 18 -26.12 3.06 1.95
C PHE A 18 -24.68 3.41 2.39
N PRO A 19 -24.45 4.60 3.00
CA PRO A 19 -23.11 5.09 3.30
C PRO A 19 -22.31 4.20 4.27
N ASP A 20 -22.99 3.47 5.14
CA ASP A 20 -22.40 2.65 6.21
C ASP A 20 -22.55 1.14 5.98
N ASP A 21 -23.11 0.73 4.85
CA ASP A 21 -23.28 -0.68 4.51
C ASP A 21 -21.93 -1.36 4.22
N ALA A 22 -21.78 -2.61 4.67
CA ALA A 22 -20.55 -3.39 4.51
C ALA A 22 -20.17 -3.60 3.03
N LEU A 23 -21.16 -3.79 2.14
CA LEU A 23 -20.91 -3.90 0.70
C LEU A 23 -20.42 -2.56 0.13
N THR A 24 -20.96 -1.43 0.59
CA THR A 24 -20.48 -0.10 0.20
C THR A 24 -19.02 0.09 0.57
N ARG A 25 -18.61 -0.32 1.77
CA ARG A 25 -17.21 -0.26 2.22
C ARG A 25 -16.28 -1.13 1.37
N ARG A 26 -16.69 -2.36 1.05
CA ARG A 26 -15.91 -3.25 0.18
C ARG A 26 -15.80 -2.72 -1.24
N MET A 27 -16.88 -2.16 -1.79
CA MET A 27 -16.86 -1.50 -3.11
C MET A 27 -16.01 -0.22 -3.12
N ALA A 28 -15.93 0.49 -1.99
CA ALA A 28 -14.99 1.60 -1.83
C ALA A 28 -13.54 1.12 -1.93
N LEU A 29 -13.21 -0.02 -1.30
CA LEU A 29 -11.87 -0.61 -1.38
C LEU A 29 -11.51 -1.01 -2.82
N GLU A 30 -12.44 -1.65 -3.54
CA GLU A 30 -12.24 -1.99 -4.97
C GLU A 30 -11.98 -0.74 -5.83
N ARG A 31 -12.76 0.33 -5.60
CA ARG A 31 -12.54 1.62 -6.29
C ARG A 31 -11.19 2.24 -5.92
N ALA A 32 -10.76 2.13 -4.66
CA ALA A 32 -9.47 2.60 -4.21
C ALA A 32 -8.33 1.86 -4.91
N SER A 33 -8.39 0.53 -4.94
CA SER A 33 -7.43 -0.34 -5.64
C SER A 33 -7.38 -0.03 -7.13
N ALA A 34 -8.53 0.18 -7.79
CA ALA A 34 -8.58 0.57 -9.19
C ALA A 34 -8.02 1.99 -9.44
N ALA A 35 -8.24 2.93 -8.53
CA ALA A 35 -7.65 4.27 -8.61
C ALA A 35 -6.12 4.22 -8.41
N PHE A 36 -5.65 3.42 -7.46
CA PHE A 36 -4.22 3.20 -7.19
C PHE A 36 -3.51 2.62 -8.41
N LYS A 37 -4.05 1.56 -9.02
CA LYS A 37 -3.52 0.97 -10.26
C LYS A 37 -3.41 1.98 -11.40
N ARG A 38 -4.38 2.91 -11.49
CA ARG A 38 -4.40 4.00 -12.48
C ARG A 38 -3.54 5.20 -12.09
N LYS A 39 -2.76 5.11 -11.02
CA LYS A 39 -1.92 6.19 -10.47
C LYS A 39 -2.71 7.44 -10.06
N SER A 40 -4.02 7.29 -9.83
CA SER A 40 -4.89 8.35 -9.35
C SER A 40 -4.85 8.38 -7.82
N TRP A 41 -3.69 8.78 -7.27
CA TRP A 41 -3.38 8.66 -5.85
C TRP A 41 -4.35 9.40 -4.94
N LYS A 42 -4.78 10.61 -5.34
CA LYS A 42 -5.78 11.39 -4.59
C LYS A 42 -7.12 10.66 -4.49
N SER A 43 -7.58 10.08 -5.61
CA SER A 43 -8.82 9.30 -5.64
C SER A 43 -8.67 7.99 -4.86
N ALA A 44 -7.50 7.34 -4.93
CA ALA A 44 -7.20 6.15 -4.14
C ALA A 44 -7.31 6.44 -2.63
N VAL A 45 -6.72 7.54 -2.17
CA VAL A 45 -6.86 8.00 -0.77
C VAL A 45 -8.33 8.24 -0.42
N ALA A 46 -9.09 8.95 -1.26
CA ALA A 46 -10.48 9.27 -0.98
C ALA A 46 -11.35 8.01 -0.82
N TYR A 47 -11.26 7.08 -1.77
CA TYR A 47 -12.01 5.82 -1.71
C TYR A 47 -11.54 4.92 -0.57
N ALA A 48 -10.23 4.79 -0.35
CA ALA A 48 -9.69 3.97 0.73
C ALA A 48 -10.06 4.53 2.11
N THR A 49 -10.10 5.85 2.29
CA THR A 49 -10.56 6.46 3.55
C THR A 49 -12.02 6.15 3.83
N GLN A 50 -12.86 6.03 2.80
CA GLN A 50 -14.24 5.57 2.96
C GLN A 50 -14.29 4.08 3.32
N ALA A 51 -13.48 3.24 2.68
CA ALA A 51 -13.38 1.81 3.00
C ALA A 51 -12.87 1.55 4.42
N ALA A 52 -11.94 2.38 4.91
CA ALA A 52 -11.34 2.26 6.24
C ALA A 52 -12.33 2.49 7.40
N LYS A 53 -13.55 2.96 7.11
CA LYS A 53 -14.67 3.02 8.06
C LYS A 53 -15.46 1.71 8.15
N SER A 54 -14.94 0.62 7.61
CA SER A 54 -15.55 -0.71 7.70
C SER A 54 -15.39 -1.29 9.10
N ASP A 55 -16.42 -1.98 9.58
CA ASP A 55 -16.31 -2.81 10.79
C ASP A 55 -15.58 -4.13 10.52
N ASP A 56 -15.49 -4.55 9.24
CA ASP A 56 -14.67 -5.68 8.80
C ASP A 56 -13.18 -5.29 8.84
N ASP A 57 -12.43 -5.94 9.73
CA ASP A 57 -11.01 -5.73 9.98
C ASP A 57 -10.13 -5.99 8.74
N VAL A 58 -10.50 -6.95 7.88
CA VAL A 58 -9.78 -7.22 6.63
C VAL A 58 -9.93 -6.04 5.69
N VAL A 59 -11.16 -5.56 5.47
CA VAL A 59 -11.43 -4.39 4.62
C VAL A 59 -10.76 -3.14 5.21
N ARG A 60 -10.85 -2.95 6.52
CA ARG A 60 -10.31 -1.77 7.21
C ARG A 60 -8.79 -1.71 7.14
N SER A 61 -8.10 -2.83 7.40
CA SER A 61 -6.64 -2.89 7.36
C SER A 61 -6.09 -2.72 5.95
N GLU A 62 -6.68 -3.38 4.94
CA GLU A 62 -6.28 -3.19 3.54
C GLU A 62 -6.53 -1.74 3.07
N ALA A 63 -7.65 -1.15 3.46
CA ALA A 63 -7.93 0.24 3.14
C ALA A 63 -6.88 1.20 3.72
N TRP A 64 -6.49 1.03 4.98
CA TRP A 64 -5.44 1.84 5.60
C TRP A 64 -4.08 1.65 4.91
N LEU A 65 -3.75 0.42 4.50
CA LEU A 65 -2.56 0.15 3.69
C LEU A 65 -2.58 0.95 2.37
N VAL A 66 -3.71 0.93 1.64
CA VAL A 66 -3.86 1.69 0.38
C VAL A 66 -3.77 3.20 0.61
N VAL A 67 -4.31 3.74 1.71
CA VAL A 67 -4.13 5.16 2.07
C VAL A 67 -2.63 5.46 2.25
N GLY A 68 -1.92 4.67 3.05
CA GLY A 68 -0.50 4.89 3.33
C GLY A 68 0.37 4.82 2.07
N GLU A 69 0.17 3.79 1.24
CA GLU A 69 0.88 3.64 -0.02
C GLU A 69 0.59 4.80 -0.99
N SER A 70 -0.65 5.27 -1.05
CA SER A 70 -1.05 6.40 -1.91
C SER A 70 -0.47 7.73 -1.43
N GLU A 71 -0.41 7.97 -0.12
CA GLU A 71 0.21 9.17 0.46
C GLU A 71 1.74 9.16 0.23
N LEU A 72 2.39 8.00 0.31
CA LEU A 72 3.81 7.85 -0.09
C LEU A 72 4.03 8.23 -1.56
N LYS A 73 3.18 7.76 -2.48
CA LYS A 73 3.26 8.13 -3.91
C LYS A 73 3.08 9.64 -4.15
N GLN A 74 2.45 10.33 -3.21
CA GLN A 74 2.28 11.78 -3.23
C GLN A 74 3.38 12.54 -2.46
N LYS A 75 4.40 11.83 -1.93
CA LYS A 75 5.45 12.40 -1.07
C LYS A 75 4.88 13.10 0.18
N ARG A 76 3.81 12.54 0.74
CA ARG A 76 3.15 13.01 1.95
C ARG A 76 3.49 12.06 3.10
N GLN A 77 4.72 12.15 3.60
CA GLN A 77 5.27 11.20 4.57
C GLN A 77 4.48 11.16 5.87
N LYS A 78 4.14 12.32 6.46
CA LYS A 78 3.40 12.37 7.73
C LYS A 78 1.99 11.74 7.62
N PRO A 79 1.16 12.05 6.59
CA PRO A 79 -0.08 11.32 6.35
C PRO A 79 0.12 9.82 6.11
N ALA A 80 1.15 9.43 5.37
CA ALA A 80 1.44 8.02 5.13
C ALA A 80 1.75 7.25 6.43
N ILE A 81 2.60 7.82 7.30
CA ILE A 81 2.92 7.22 8.61
C ILE A 81 1.64 6.98 9.41
N LYS A 82 0.76 7.99 9.53
CA LYS A 82 -0.50 7.86 10.27
C LYS A 82 -1.39 6.75 9.72
N ALA A 83 -1.45 6.61 8.40
CA ALA A 83 -2.24 5.56 7.77
C ALA A 83 -1.65 4.16 8.02
N PHE A 84 -0.33 4.01 7.99
CA PHE A 84 0.31 2.74 8.33
C PHE A 84 0.19 2.41 9.82
N GLU A 85 0.28 3.38 10.72
CA GLU A 85 -0.01 3.20 12.15
C GLU A 85 -1.47 2.75 12.38
N ALA A 86 -2.40 3.24 11.58
CA ALA A 86 -3.80 2.82 11.65
C ALA A 86 -4.01 1.35 11.25
N VAL A 87 -3.11 0.75 10.46
CA VAL A 87 -3.11 -0.71 10.21
C VAL A 87 -2.79 -1.46 11.50
N ASP A 88 -1.80 -1.04 12.27
CA ASP A 88 -1.41 -1.68 13.54
C ASP A 88 -2.51 -1.59 14.61
N ALA A 89 -3.43 -0.61 14.49
CA ALA A 89 -4.56 -0.42 15.40
C ALA A 89 -5.79 -1.30 15.09
N VAL A 90 -5.79 -2.05 13.97
CA VAL A 90 -6.85 -3.01 13.64
C VAL A 90 -6.62 -4.31 14.44
N ALA A 91 -7.69 -4.91 14.97
CA ALA A 91 -7.58 -6.03 15.90
C ALA A 91 -7.08 -7.30 15.19
N GLU A 92 -7.69 -7.64 14.06
CA GLU A 92 -7.30 -8.76 13.21
C GLU A 92 -6.70 -8.27 11.90
N VAL A 93 -5.39 -8.42 11.74
CA VAL A 93 -4.68 -7.97 10.55
C VAL A 93 -3.93 -9.14 9.94
N GLU A 94 -4.19 -9.36 8.65
CA GLU A 94 -3.42 -10.29 7.85
C GLU A 94 -1.93 -9.95 7.90
N ALA A 95 -1.09 -10.95 8.16
CA ALA A 95 0.34 -10.74 8.39
C ALA A 95 1.01 -10.00 7.22
N GLY A 96 0.60 -10.32 5.97
CA GLY A 96 1.10 -9.63 4.77
C GLY A 96 0.78 -8.14 4.76
N VAL A 97 -0.42 -7.75 5.18
CA VAL A 97 -0.85 -6.35 5.27
C VAL A 97 -0.03 -5.62 6.34
N ARG A 98 0.12 -6.23 7.52
CA ARG A 98 0.91 -5.68 8.63
C ARG A 98 2.36 -5.41 8.23
N PHE A 99 3.05 -6.39 7.65
CA PHE A 99 4.47 -6.21 7.29
C PHE A 99 4.66 -5.27 6.10
N ARG A 100 3.71 -5.18 5.17
CA ARG A 100 3.73 -4.15 4.12
C ARG A 100 3.54 -2.75 4.70
N ALA A 101 2.66 -2.58 5.68
CA ALA A 101 2.45 -1.30 6.36
C ALA A 101 3.72 -0.87 7.11
N LEU A 102 4.37 -1.77 7.84
CA LEU A 102 5.66 -1.51 8.49
C LEU A 102 6.74 -1.10 7.48
N ALA A 103 6.87 -1.82 6.36
CA ALA A 103 7.81 -1.48 5.31
C ALA A 103 7.56 -0.07 4.73
N GLY A 104 6.29 0.27 4.49
CA GLY A 104 5.88 1.60 4.04
C GLY A 104 6.15 2.70 5.07
N ARG A 105 5.88 2.43 6.36
CA ARG A 105 6.15 3.37 7.46
C ARG A 105 7.65 3.62 7.60
N GLY A 106 8.47 2.58 7.51
CA GLY A 106 9.93 2.70 7.52
C GLY A 106 10.45 3.59 6.38
N LEU A 107 9.90 3.46 5.17
CA LEU A 107 10.21 4.37 4.06
C LEU A 107 9.83 5.82 4.34
N ALA A 108 8.65 6.05 4.90
CA ALA A 108 8.20 7.39 5.23
C ALA A 108 9.08 8.03 6.32
N HIS A 109 9.50 7.26 7.33
CA HIS A 109 10.46 7.71 8.34
C HIS A 109 11.83 8.01 7.73
N GLU A 110 12.32 7.17 6.82
CA GLU A 110 13.61 7.40 6.17
C GLU A 110 13.63 8.70 5.36
N GLU A 111 12.57 8.99 4.61
CA GLU A 111 12.42 10.26 3.87
C GLU A 111 12.36 11.48 4.79
N LEU A 112 11.90 11.30 6.04
CA LEU A 112 11.93 12.32 7.08
C LEU A 112 13.23 12.34 7.88
N GLN A 113 14.22 11.52 7.52
CA GLN A 113 15.48 11.34 8.25
C GLN A 113 15.28 10.88 9.71
N ALA A 114 14.14 10.28 10.02
CA ALA A 114 13.86 9.65 11.31
C ALA A 114 14.49 8.25 11.33
N TRP A 115 15.83 8.22 11.35
CA TRP A 115 16.61 7.00 11.10
C TRP A 115 16.33 5.88 12.12
N ASP A 116 16.20 6.19 13.41
CA ASP A 116 15.91 5.18 14.43
C ASP A 116 14.54 4.51 14.22
N ALA A 117 13.52 5.31 13.90
CA ALA A 117 12.18 4.81 13.61
C ALA A 117 12.15 3.97 12.33
N ALA A 118 12.82 4.45 11.27
CA ALA A 118 12.94 3.71 10.02
C ALA A 118 13.64 2.36 10.22
N LEU A 119 14.70 2.34 11.03
CA LEU A 119 15.43 1.13 11.35
C LEU A 119 14.56 0.12 12.10
N ALA A 120 13.84 0.57 13.13
CA ALA A 120 12.95 -0.29 13.91
C ALA A 120 11.89 -0.98 13.04
N ASP A 121 11.28 -0.22 12.12
CA ASP A 121 10.28 -0.75 11.19
C ASP A 121 10.88 -1.79 10.24
N TYR A 122 12.05 -1.53 9.66
CA TYR A 122 12.70 -2.48 8.77
C TYR A 122 13.17 -3.75 9.48
N GLU A 123 13.68 -3.64 10.71
CA GLU A 123 14.07 -4.82 11.49
C GLU A 123 12.86 -5.68 11.87
N ALA A 124 11.72 -5.08 12.19
CA ALA A 124 10.48 -5.80 12.44
C ALA A 124 10.06 -6.63 11.22
N VAL A 125 10.12 -6.05 10.01
CA VAL A 125 9.82 -6.76 8.75
C VAL A 125 10.83 -7.88 8.49
N ALA A 126 12.13 -7.60 8.60
CA ALA A 126 13.22 -8.55 8.37
C ALA A 126 13.14 -9.79 9.28
N LYS A 127 12.64 -9.61 10.50
CA LYS A 127 12.48 -10.67 11.51
C LYS A 127 11.17 -11.43 11.37
N GLY A 128 10.07 -10.74 11.04
CA GLY A 128 8.72 -11.29 11.20
C GLY A 128 8.00 -11.69 9.92
N SER A 129 8.34 -11.10 8.76
CA SER A 129 7.59 -11.37 7.52
C SER A 129 7.77 -12.81 7.05
N SER A 130 6.73 -13.46 6.53
CA SER A 130 6.83 -14.77 5.86
C SER A 130 7.22 -14.64 4.37
N ASP A 131 7.05 -13.46 3.78
CA ASP A 131 7.49 -13.11 2.43
C ASP A 131 9.01 -12.89 2.42
N SER A 132 9.74 -13.80 1.75
CA SER A 132 11.21 -13.74 1.64
C SER A 132 11.70 -12.49 0.91
N THR A 133 11.01 -12.07 -0.15
CA THR A 133 11.40 -10.89 -0.92
C THR A 133 11.28 -9.64 -0.06
N LEU A 134 10.17 -9.50 0.67
CA LEU A 134 9.98 -8.38 1.59
C LEU A 134 10.98 -8.41 2.75
N ARG A 135 11.27 -9.59 3.33
CA ARG A 135 12.27 -9.74 4.39
C ARG A 135 13.65 -9.30 3.93
N ASP A 136 14.11 -9.77 2.78
CA ASP A 136 15.47 -9.52 2.30
C ASP A 136 15.66 -8.06 1.90
N TRP A 137 14.65 -7.47 1.25
CA TRP A 137 14.61 -6.03 1.01
C TRP A 137 14.71 -5.22 2.32
N ALA A 138 13.95 -5.60 3.35
CA ALA A 138 13.98 -4.90 4.63
C ALA A 138 15.33 -5.02 5.34
N ARG A 139 16.02 -6.16 5.23
CA ARG A 139 17.39 -6.34 5.76
C ARG A 139 18.41 -5.42 5.09
N GLU A 140 18.33 -5.30 3.78
CA GLU A 140 19.19 -4.40 3.02
C GLU A 140 18.95 -2.94 3.44
N ARG A 141 17.69 -2.54 3.54
CA ARG A 141 17.31 -1.19 3.99
C ARG A 141 17.74 -0.90 5.41
N ALA A 142 17.52 -1.82 6.35
CA ALA A 142 18.01 -1.70 7.72
C ALA A 142 19.53 -1.49 7.77
N SER A 143 20.29 -2.25 6.97
CA SER A 143 21.75 -2.11 6.88
C SER A 143 22.17 -0.73 6.36
N ALA A 144 21.48 -0.22 5.34
CA ALA A 144 21.72 1.12 4.80
C ALA A 144 21.40 2.24 5.82
N VAL A 145 20.32 2.10 6.59
CA VAL A 145 19.96 3.06 7.65
C VAL A 145 20.99 3.03 8.80
N LYS A 146 21.43 1.84 9.23
CA LYS A 146 22.51 1.70 10.24
C LYS A 146 23.80 2.41 9.82
N ALA A 147 24.19 2.29 8.55
CA ALA A 147 25.37 2.98 8.03
C ALA A 147 25.24 4.51 8.10
N ARG A 148 24.03 5.06 7.94
CA ARG A 148 23.77 6.50 8.07
C ARG A 148 23.84 6.97 9.52
N LEU A 149 23.32 6.18 10.47
CA LEU A 149 23.43 6.47 11.91
C LEU A 149 24.89 6.53 12.38
N ASN A 150 25.75 5.69 11.80
CA ASN A 150 27.17 5.61 12.17
C ASN A 150 28.06 6.68 11.51
N LYS A 151 27.53 7.50 10.59
CA LYS A 151 28.30 8.56 9.93
C LYS A 151 28.07 9.90 10.66
N PRO A 152 29.13 10.57 11.16
CA PRO A 152 28.96 11.91 11.73
C PRO A 152 28.45 12.87 10.65
N ALA A 153 27.42 13.64 10.99
CA ALA A 153 26.72 14.56 10.09
C ALA A 153 27.68 15.60 9.48
N SER A 154 28.28 15.25 8.35
CA SER A 154 29.08 16.15 7.53
C SER A 154 28.15 16.66 6.44
N GLY A 155 27.77 17.94 6.56
CA GLY A 155 26.90 18.62 5.61
C GLY A 155 27.51 18.68 4.23
N THR A 156 27.09 17.77 3.36
CA THR A 156 27.27 17.90 1.90
C THR A 156 26.06 17.27 1.22
N THR A 157 25.40 18.08 0.38
CA THR A 157 24.29 17.72 -0.49
C THR A 157 24.55 16.37 -1.19
N PRO A 158 23.67 15.35 -1.04
CA PRO A 158 23.86 14.10 -1.75
C PRO A 158 23.54 14.30 -3.24
N ALA A 159 24.42 13.78 -4.09
CA ALA A 159 24.15 13.55 -5.52
C ALA A 159 22.82 12.79 -5.71
N PRO A 160 22.13 12.98 -6.85
CA PRO A 160 20.79 12.43 -7.09
C PRO A 160 20.80 10.93 -6.86
N SER A 161 20.22 10.54 -5.72
CA SER A 161 20.21 9.16 -5.25
C SER A 161 19.30 8.33 -6.14
N ARG A 162 19.66 7.07 -6.38
CA ARG A 162 18.82 6.03 -7.03
C ARG A 162 17.50 5.73 -6.27
N LEU A 163 17.09 6.59 -5.34
CA LEU A 163 15.79 6.60 -4.64
C LEU A 163 14.60 6.66 -5.60
N SER A 164 14.79 7.26 -6.80
CA SER A 164 13.73 7.30 -7.82
C SER A 164 13.47 5.93 -8.50
N ALA A 165 14.43 4.99 -8.44
CA ALA A 165 14.29 3.67 -9.05
C ALA A 165 13.65 2.66 -8.07
N LEU A 166 14.02 2.68 -6.79
CA LEU A 166 13.51 1.74 -5.77
C LEU A 166 12.05 2.01 -5.35
N GLY A 167 11.58 3.26 -5.45
CA GLY A 167 10.14 3.58 -5.33
C GLY A 167 9.29 2.95 -6.44
N SER A 168 9.92 2.52 -7.53
CA SER A 168 9.31 1.75 -8.62
C SER A 168 9.35 0.24 -8.36
N GLU A 169 10.24 -0.26 -7.50
CA GLU A 169 10.33 -1.67 -7.15
C GLU A 169 9.32 -2.10 -6.08
N LEU A 170 8.91 -1.22 -5.17
CA LEU A 170 7.69 -1.47 -4.38
C LEU A 170 6.42 -1.40 -5.22
N ALA A 171 6.43 -0.64 -6.33
CA ALA A 171 5.36 -0.73 -7.32
C ALA A 171 5.42 -2.06 -8.10
N ALA A 172 6.62 -2.60 -8.36
CA ALA A 172 6.79 -3.92 -8.93
C ALA A 172 6.38 -5.04 -7.95
N LEU A 173 6.67 -4.91 -6.66
CA LEU A 173 6.17 -5.81 -5.61
C LEU A 173 4.65 -5.67 -5.39
N SER A 174 4.08 -4.46 -5.52
CA SER A 174 2.63 -4.25 -5.53
C SER A 174 1.95 -4.87 -6.76
N VAL A 175 2.64 -4.92 -7.91
CA VAL A 175 2.15 -5.58 -9.13
C VAL A 175 2.31 -7.10 -9.04
N VAL A 176 3.40 -7.61 -8.44
CA VAL A 176 3.65 -9.05 -8.30
C VAL A 176 2.76 -9.70 -7.23
N MET A 177 2.47 -9.01 -6.11
CA MET A 177 1.65 -9.57 -5.02
C MET A 177 0.13 -9.46 -5.26
N LEU A 178 -0.34 -8.58 -6.15
CA LEU A 178 -1.75 -8.57 -6.54
C LEU A 178 -2.12 -9.70 -7.52
N THR A 179 -1.14 -10.48 -7.97
CA THR A 179 -1.35 -11.68 -8.80
C THR A 179 -1.52 -12.97 -8.00
N VAL A 180 -1.37 -12.93 -6.67
CA VAL A 180 -1.42 -14.14 -5.81
C VAL A 180 -2.70 -14.21 -4.95
N ALA A 181 -3.55 -13.19 -4.97
CA ALA A 181 -4.87 -13.22 -4.34
C ALA A 181 -5.97 -13.41 -5.40
N ASP A 182 -6.02 -14.61 -5.99
CA ASP A 182 -7.15 -15.07 -6.80
C ASP A 182 -7.48 -16.53 -6.44
N PRO A 183 -8.12 -16.80 -5.28
CA PRO A 183 -8.76 -18.08 -5.06
C PRO A 183 -10.18 -17.96 -5.60
N VAL A 184 -10.43 -18.66 -6.71
CA VAL A 184 -11.74 -18.90 -7.34
C VAL A 184 -12.21 -17.79 -8.27
N GLY A 185 -11.92 -17.93 -9.58
CA GLY A 185 -12.77 -17.28 -10.58
C GLY A 185 -12.26 -16.94 -11.97
N SER A 186 -11.29 -17.64 -12.57
CA SER A 186 -11.01 -17.45 -14.02
C SER A 186 -10.25 -18.62 -14.69
N ARG A 187 -10.79 -19.84 -14.58
CA ARG A 187 -10.68 -20.79 -15.71
C ARG A 187 -11.73 -20.37 -16.73
N LEU A 188 -11.37 -19.52 -17.71
CA LEU A 188 -12.02 -19.43 -19.04
C LEU A 188 -11.54 -18.21 -19.85
N VAL A 189 -10.23 -17.95 -19.96
CA VAL A 189 -9.72 -17.17 -21.11
C VAL A 189 -8.38 -17.73 -21.58
N ARG A 190 -8.40 -18.98 -22.05
CA ARG A 190 -7.30 -19.56 -22.82
C ARG A 190 -7.84 -20.48 -23.90
N SER A 191 -8.66 -19.93 -24.79
CA SER A 191 -8.89 -20.49 -26.13
C SER A 191 -9.55 -19.44 -27.01
N LEU A 192 -8.74 -18.65 -27.71
CA LEU A 192 -9.11 -17.90 -28.93
C LEU A 192 -7.86 -17.23 -29.54
N ARG A 193 -6.80 -18.02 -29.68
CA ARG A 193 -5.65 -17.67 -30.52
C ARG A 193 -5.03 -18.91 -31.17
N GLN A 194 -5.89 -19.78 -31.65
CA GLN A 194 -5.64 -20.66 -32.80
C GLN A 194 -6.99 -20.86 -33.47
N LEU A 195 -7.13 -20.23 -34.64
CA LEU A 195 -8.12 -20.41 -35.72
C LEU A 195 -8.36 -19.04 -36.39
N SER A 196 -7.39 -18.64 -37.19
CA SER A 196 -7.53 -17.90 -38.46
C SER A 196 -6.19 -17.97 -39.17
#